data_AF-A0A7Y2SIX1-F1
#
_entry.id   AF-A0A7Y2SIX1-F1
#
_cell.length_a   1.000
_cell.length_b   1.000
_cell.length_c   1.000
_cell.angle_alpha   90.00
_cell.angle_beta   90.00
_cell.angle_gamma   90.00
#
_symmetry.space_group_name_H-M   'P 1'
#
loop_
_entity.id
_entity.type
_entity.pdbx_description
1 polymer ?
#
loop_
_entity_poly.entity_id
_entity_poly.type
_entity_poly.pdbx_seq_one_letter_code
_entity_poly.pdbx_strand_id
1 'polypeptide(L)'
;MKQVLKTVLMVSMLSLMVMAVAGCGGNASAGTQAPKETNVNVTLVSFSVTPDVTTVPAGKVTFHAKNVDVVTHEMLVVPIVNAAAALTMPYDKTISRIPEDKITSLGEVPEIEGGATGDVTLDLAPGTYILFCNLVSHYESGMHAVLTVQ
;
A
#
# COMPACT_ATOMS: atom_id res chain seq x y z
N MET A 1 27.25 37.16 1.63
CA MET A 1 27.53 37.84 2.90
C MET A 1 26.29 38.62 3.34
N LYS A 2 26.01 38.66 4.65
CA LYS A 2 24.97 39.44 5.35
C LYS A 2 23.57 38.80 5.30
N GLN A 3 23.26 37.77 6.10
CA GLN A 3 22.93 37.84 7.54
C GLN A 3 21.98 39.00 7.87
N VAL A 4 20.68 38.68 8.07
CA VAL A 4 19.73 39.57 8.74
C VAL A 4 19.35 38.91 10.05
N LEU A 5 20.20 39.16 11.03
CA LEU A 5 20.01 38.89 12.44
C LEU A 5 18.97 39.89 12.98
N LYS A 6 17.86 39.39 13.52
CA LYS A 6 17.03 40.14 14.47
C LYS A 6 16.88 39.31 15.75
N THR A 7 17.77 39.65 16.66
CA THR A 7 17.77 39.40 18.09
C THR A 7 16.38 39.61 18.70
N VAL A 8 15.87 38.62 19.42
CA VAL A 8 14.87 38.82 20.47
C VAL A 8 15.47 38.30 21.77
N LEU A 9 15.54 39.21 22.74
CA LEU A 9 16.11 39.07 24.06
C LEU A 9 15.49 37.92 24.86
N MET A 10 16.35 37.23 25.60
CA MET A 10 16.02 36.39 26.75
C MET A 10 15.28 37.19 27.83
N VAL A 11 14.19 36.62 28.37
CA VAL A 11 13.78 36.87 29.75
C VAL A 11 13.81 35.54 30.48
N SER A 12 14.80 35.43 31.35
CA SER A 12 14.97 34.39 32.37
C SER A 12 13.80 34.42 33.34
N MET A 13 13.14 33.27 33.52
CA MET A 13 12.32 33.02 34.70
C MET A 13 12.82 31.73 35.36
N LEU A 14 13.68 31.95 36.35
CA LEU A 14 14.16 30.97 37.31
C LEU A 14 12.97 30.54 38.18
N SER A 15 12.50 29.30 38.04
CA SER A 15 11.66 28.64 39.04
C SER A 15 12.30 27.33 39.44
N LEU A 16 12.81 27.33 40.66
CA LEU A 16 13.36 26.18 41.36
C LEU A 16 12.25 25.63 42.27
N MET A 17 11.70 24.44 41.96
CA MET A 17 11.16 23.58 43.01
C MET A 17 11.25 22.11 42.60
N VAL A 18 12.06 21.40 43.37
CA VAL A 18 12.35 19.97 43.29
C VAL A 18 11.18 19.19 43.88
N MET A 19 10.73 18.14 43.20
CA MET A 19 10.26 16.92 43.86
C MET A 19 10.75 15.70 43.06
N ALA A 20 11.77 15.06 43.61
CA ALA A 20 12.17 13.72 43.24
C ALA A 20 11.15 12.73 43.82
N VAL A 21 10.44 12.02 42.95
CA VAL A 21 9.75 10.79 43.31
C VAL A 21 10.46 9.65 42.59
N ALA A 22 11.24 8.89 43.36
CA ALA A 22 11.77 7.60 42.95
C ALA A 22 10.60 6.59 42.94
N GLY A 23 9.98 6.41 41.77
CA GLY A 23 9.01 5.35 41.52
C GLY A 23 9.66 4.22 40.72
N CYS A 24 10.31 3.28 41.41
CA CYS A 24 10.56 1.95 40.86
C CYS A 24 9.31 1.10 41.07
N GLY A 25 8.66 0.72 39.98
CA GLY A 25 7.47 -0.14 40.01
C GLY A 25 6.87 -0.21 38.63
N GLY A 26 7.52 -0.95 37.74
CA GLY A 26 7.07 -1.17 36.38
C GLY A 26 5.76 -1.94 36.34
N ASN A 27 4.65 -1.21 36.24
CA ASN A 27 3.45 -1.74 35.62
C ASN A 27 3.60 -1.45 34.12
N ALA A 28 3.94 -2.50 33.37
CA ALA A 28 3.88 -2.49 31.91
C ALA A 28 2.48 -1.99 31.51
N SER A 29 2.41 -0.71 31.16
CA SER A 29 1.30 -0.19 30.40
C SER A 29 1.32 -1.01 29.13
N ALA A 30 0.31 -1.85 28.94
CA ALA A 30 0.02 -2.49 27.67
C ALA A 30 -0.27 -1.36 26.69
N GLY A 31 0.80 -0.78 26.15
CA GLY A 31 0.73 0.12 25.03
C GLY A 31 0.12 -0.68 23.91
N THR A 32 -1.09 -0.31 23.51
CA THR A 32 -1.68 -0.76 22.26
C THR A 32 -0.69 -0.40 21.17
N GLN A 33 0.16 -1.36 20.80
CA GLN A 33 1.08 -1.23 19.68
C GLN A 33 0.18 -0.91 18.49
N ALA A 34 0.40 0.24 17.85
CA ALA A 34 -0.32 0.57 16.63
C ALA A 34 -0.22 -0.66 15.70
N PRO A 35 -1.32 -1.08 15.04
CA PRO A 35 -1.28 -2.23 14.14
C PRO A 35 -0.08 -2.09 13.22
N LYS A 36 0.80 -3.10 13.21
CA LYS A 36 1.97 -3.08 12.35
C LYS A 36 1.47 -3.14 10.90
N GLU A 37 1.47 -2.00 10.25
CA GLU A 37 1.13 -1.85 8.84
C GLU A 37 2.16 -2.60 8.00
N THR A 38 1.65 -3.43 7.07
CA THR A 38 2.50 -4.13 6.11
C THR A 38 2.57 -3.33 4.83
N ASN A 39 3.78 -3.01 4.38
CA ASN A 39 3.99 -2.33 3.12
C ASN A 39 4.41 -3.34 2.05
N VAL A 40 3.80 -3.25 0.87
CA VAL A 40 4.13 -4.05 -0.32
C VAL A 40 4.48 -3.08 -1.43
N ASN A 41 5.73 -3.08 -1.89
CA ASN A 41 6.10 -2.28 -3.05
C ASN A 41 5.72 -3.04 -4.32
N VAL A 42 5.03 -2.39 -5.25
CA VAL A 42 4.58 -3.00 -6.49
C VAL A 42 5.19 -2.25 -7.67
N THR A 43 5.95 -2.95 -8.50
CA THR A 43 6.49 -2.39 -9.75
C THR A 43 5.55 -2.74 -10.91
N LEU A 44 5.14 -1.72 -11.66
CA LEU A 44 4.38 -1.84 -12.90
C LEU A 44 5.31 -1.50 -14.06
N VAL A 45 5.47 -2.42 -15.00
CA VAL A 45 6.30 -2.24 -16.19
C VAL A 45 5.83 -3.16 -17.31
N SER A 46 5.76 -2.65 -18.54
CA SER A 46 5.24 -3.40 -19.68
C SER A 46 3.90 -4.07 -19.34
N PHE A 47 3.74 -5.37 -19.59
CA PHE A 47 2.56 -6.13 -19.19
C PHE A 47 2.79 -6.90 -17.88
N SER A 48 3.42 -6.28 -16.88
CA SER A 48 3.76 -6.94 -15.62
C SER A 48 3.38 -6.13 -14.39
N VAL A 49 2.80 -6.83 -13.41
CA VAL A 49 2.62 -6.37 -12.03
C VAL A 49 3.54 -7.22 -11.16
N THR A 50 4.46 -6.60 -10.43
CA THR A 50 5.43 -7.33 -9.60
C THR A 50 5.45 -6.78 -8.18
N PRO A 51 4.77 -7.42 -7.22
CA PRO A 51 4.96 -7.11 -5.81
C PRO A 51 6.34 -7.62 -5.35
N ASP A 52 6.98 -6.89 -4.43
CA ASP A 52 8.27 -7.25 -3.85
C ASP A 52 8.20 -8.47 -2.91
N VAL A 53 6.99 -8.77 -2.43
CA VAL A 53 6.65 -9.97 -1.67
C VAL A 53 5.38 -10.61 -2.23
N THR A 54 5.31 -11.94 -2.21
CA THR A 54 4.11 -12.69 -2.64
C THR A 54 3.30 -13.23 -1.46
N THR A 55 3.76 -12.99 -0.22
CA THR A 55 3.05 -13.39 0.99
C THR A 55 3.21 -12.35 2.09
N VAL A 56 2.10 -11.97 2.71
CA VAL A 56 2.03 -10.96 3.79
C VAL A 56 1.17 -11.45 4.95
N PRO A 57 1.35 -10.91 6.17
CA PRO A 57 0.41 -11.18 7.25
C PRO A 57 -0.96 -10.54 6.98
N ALA A 58 -2.02 -11.14 7.53
CA ALA A 58 -3.34 -10.53 7.55
C ALA A 58 -3.39 -9.21 8.34
N GLY A 59 -4.29 -8.32 7.95
CA GLY A 59 -4.50 -7.00 8.54
C GLY A 59 -4.28 -5.85 7.55
N LYS A 60 -3.85 -4.69 8.06
CA LYS A 60 -3.60 -3.50 7.23
C LYS A 60 -2.39 -3.70 6.32
N VAL A 61 -2.64 -3.68 5.02
CA VAL A 61 -1.63 -3.75 3.95
C VAL A 61 -1.73 -2.49 3.07
N THR A 62 -0.61 -1.80 2.90
CA THR A 62 -0.47 -0.69 1.97
C THR A 62 0.36 -1.13 0.78
N PHE A 63 -0.22 -1.00 -0.42
CA PHE A 63 0.45 -1.25 -1.67
C PHE A 63 0.98 0.06 -2.23
N HIS A 64 2.29 0.13 -2.45
CA HIS A 64 2.97 1.26 -3.08
C HIS A 64 3.23 0.92 -4.55
N ALA A 65 2.30 1.28 -5.43
CA ALA A 65 2.42 1.01 -6.85
C ALA A 65 3.29 2.08 -7.52
N LYS A 66 4.33 1.66 -8.24
CA LYS A 66 5.20 2.52 -9.04
C LYS A 66 5.18 2.07 -10.49
N ASN A 67 4.80 2.97 -11.38
CA ASN A 67 4.96 2.76 -12.81
C ASN A 67 6.38 3.18 -13.22
N VAL A 68 7.18 2.22 -13.68
CA VAL A 68 8.55 2.47 -14.18
C VAL A 68 8.64 2.44 -15.70
N ASP A 69 7.51 2.31 -16.40
CA ASP A 69 7.39 2.40 -17.85
C ASP A 69 6.92 3.82 -18.27
N VAL A 70 6.78 4.04 -19.57
CA VAL A 70 6.15 5.22 -20.18
C VAL A 70 4.65 5.01 -20.45
N VAL A 71 4.19 3.75 -20.47
CA VAL A 71 2.79 3.39 -20.68
C VAL A 71 2.04 3.49 -19.36
N THR A 72 0.87 4.14 -19.35
CA THR A 72 0.00 4.25 -18.17
C THR A 72 -0.43 2.86 -17.66
N HIS A 73 -0.49 2.69 -16.35
CA HIS A 73 -0.88 1.45 -15.69
C HIS A 73 -1.81 1.72 -14.52
N GLU A 74 -2.59 0.73 -14.10
CA GLU A 74 -3.36 0.76 -12.86
C GLU A 74 -3.09 -0.52 -12.06
N MET A 75 -3.56 -0.57 -10.82
CA MET A 75 -3.49 -1.78 -10.00
C MET A 75 -4.75 -1.93 -9.16
N LEU A 76 -5.56 -2.96 -9.45
CA LEU A 76 -6.69 -3.40 -8.64
C LEU A 76 -6.27 -4.53 -7.69
N VAL A 77 -6.93 -4.62 -6.54
CA VAL A 77 -6.79 -5.73 -5.57
C VAL A 77 -8.12 -6.47 -5.43
N VAL A 78 -8.15 -7.74 -5.85
CA VAL A 78 -9.37 -8.56 -5.86
C VAL A 78 -9.12 -9.90 -5.16
N PRO A 79 -9.99 -10.35 -4.23
CA PRO A 79 -9.90 -11.68 -3.64
C PRO A 79 -10.27 -12.74 -4.69
N ILE A 80 -9.54 -13.85 -4.68
CA ILE A 80 -9.78 -15.00 -5.54
C ILE A 80 -9.78 -16.29 -4.71
N VAL A 81 -10.49 -17.31 -5.19
CA VAL A 81 -10.64 -18.57 -4.43
C VAL A 81 -9.34 -19.36 -4.28
N ASN A 82 -8.41 -19.21 -5.23
CA ASN A 82 -7.06 -19.76 -5.23
C ASN A 82 -6.26 -19.16 -6.40
N ALA A 83 -4.95 -19.42 -6.46
CA ALA A 83 -4.07 -18.89 -7.51
C ALA A 83 -4.51 -19.25 -8.94
N ALA A 84 -5.11 -20.43 -9.16
CA ALA A 84 -5.55 -20.84 -10.50
C ALA A 84 -6.75 -20.01 -11.00
N ALA A 85 -7.58 -19.47 -10.09
CA ALA A 85 -8.68 -18.59 -10.44
C ALA A 85 -8.22 -17.27 -11.08
N ALA A 86 -6.96 -16.87 -10.86
CA ALA A 86 -6.36 -15.74 -11.55
C ALA A 86 -6.28 -15.91 -13.08
N LEU A 87 -6.42 -17.14 -13.60
CA LEU A 87 -6.41 -17.45 -15.04
C LEU A 87 -7.83 -17.60 -15.64
N THR A 88 -8.87 -17.56 -14.79
CA THR A 88 -10.26 -17.75 -15.18
C THR A 88 -11.15 -16.59 -14.73
N MET A 89 -10.58 -15.39 -14.60
CA MET A 89 -11.34 -14.18 -14.33
C MET A 89 -12.33 -13.92 -15.48
N PRO A 90 -13.44 -13.20 -15.23
CA PRO A 90 -14.49 -12.98 -16.23
C PRO A 90 -14.05 -11.92 -17.27
N TYR A 91 -13.00 -12.21 -18.03
CA TYR A 91 -12.48 -11.34 -19.07
C TYR A 91 -13.44 -11.28 -20.27
N ASP A 92 -13.82 -10.07 -20.65
CA ASP A 92 -14.66 -9.78 -21.80
C ASP A 92 -13.79 -9.29 -22.96
N LYS A 93 -13.70 -10.12 -24.00
CA LYS A 93 -12.91 -9.84 -25.22
C LYS A 93 -13.50 -8.72 -26.09
N THR A 94 -14.76 -8.34 -25.88
CA THR A 94 -15.42 -7.28 -26.68
C THR A 94 -14.98 -5.89 -26.24
N ILE A 95 -14.74 -5.72 -24.93
CA ILE A 95 -14.23 -4.49 -24.33
C ILE A 95 -12.76 -4.61 -23.93
N SER A 96 -12.16 -5.78 -24.11
CA SER A 96 -10.79 -6.13 -23.76
C SER A 96 -10.42 -5.87 -22.29
N ARG A 97 -11.36 -6.15 -21.38
CA ARG A 97 -11.23 -5.91 -19.93
C ARG A 97 -11.98 -6.97 -19.13
N ILE A 98 -11.71 -7.05 -17.84
CA ILE A 98 -12.61 -7.66 -16.86
C ILE A 98 -13.68 -6.62 -16.50
N PRO A 99 -14.98 -6.86 -16.73
CA PRO A 99 -16.02 -5.94 -16.26
C PRO A 99 -16.04 -5.89 -14.73
N GLU A 100 -15.83 -4.71 -14.15
CA GLU A 100 -15.68 -4.56 -12.70
C GLU A 100 -16.94 -4.90 -11.90
N ASP A 101 -18.12 -4.84 -12.53
CA ASP A 101 -19.38 -5.30 -11.94
C ASP A 101 -19.47 -6.83 -11.77
N LYS A 102 -18.50 -7.59 -12.32
CA LYS A 102 -18.40 -9.06 -12.21
C LYS A 102 -17.35 -9.52 -11.20
N ILE A 103 -16.66 -8.59 -10.55
CA ILE A 103 -15.64 -8.89 -9.54
C ILE A 103 -15.91 -8.10 -8.27
N THR A 104 -15.26 -8.50 -7.18
CA THR A 104 -15.31 -7.77 -5.92
C THR A 104 -13.98 -7.03 -5.74
N SER A 105 -13.81 -5.89 -6.41
CA SER A 105 -12.65 -5.02 -6.17
C SER A 105 -12.70 -4.49 -4.73
N LEU A 106 -11.59 -4.64 -4.01
CA LEU A 106 -11.45 -4.09 -2.65
C LEU A 106 -10.86 -2.68 -2.65
N GLY A 107 -10.20 -2.31 -3.75
CA GLY A 107 -9.58 -1.02 -3.96
C GLY A 107 -8.59 -1.07 -5.09
N GLU A 108 -8.12 0.11 -5.48
CA GLU A 108 -7.22 0.29 -6.60
C GLU A 108 -6.26 1.45 -6.39
N VAL A 109 -5.17 1.44 -7.15
CA VAL A 109 -4.45 2.64 -7.53
C VAL A 109 -4.87 2.95 -8.98
N PRO A 110 -5.63 4.03 -9.21
CA PRO A 110 -6.11 4.38 -10.54
C PRO A 110 -4.95 4.85 -11.42
N GLU A 111 -5.22 5.13 -12.69
CA GLU A 111 -4.25 5.37 -13.75
C GLU A 111 -2.99 6.13 -13.30
N ILE A 112 -1.88 5.40 -13.26
CA ILE A 112 -0.54 5.82 -12.88
C ILE A 112 0.25 6.11 -14.16
N GLU A 113 0.48 7.39 -14.41
CA GLU A 113 1.34 7.85 -15.49
C GLU A 113 2.78 7.34 -15.36
N GLY A 114 3.51 7.31 -16.49
CA GLY A 114 4.89 6.84 -16.51
C GLY A 114 5.80 7.60 -15.54
N GLY A 115 6.53 6.84 -14.71
CA GLY A 115 7.39 7.39 -13.65
C GLY A 115 6.67 7.85 -12.38
N ALA A 116 5.33 7.80 -12.34
CA ALA A 116 4.54 8.18 -11.18
C ALA A 116 4.33 7.00 -10.20
N THR A 117 3.73 7.33 -9.05
CA THR A 117 3.40 6.40 -7.98
C THR A 117 2.00 6.66 -7.46
N GLY A 118 1.39 5.65 -6.86
CA GLY A 118 0.18 5.81 -6.06
C GLY A 118 0.04 4.67 -5.04
N ASP A 119 -0.79 4.91 -4.04
CA ASP A 119 -0.93 4.03 -2.89
C ASP A 119 -2.38 3.62 -2.67
N VAL A 120 -2.58 2.37 -2.23
CA VAL A 120 -3.87 1.90 -1.70
C VAL A 120 -3.66 1.09 -0.42
N THR A 121 -4.37 1.46 0.64
CA THR A 121 -4.34 0.77 1.93
C THR A 121 -5.63 0.01 2.15
N LEU A 122 -5.52 -1.30 2.40
CA LEU A 122 -6.64 -2.22 2.59
C LEU A 122 -6.47 -3.00 3.90
N ASP A 123 -7.59 -3.39 4.52
CA ASP A 123 -7.60 -4.35 5.62
C ASP A 123 -7.91 -5.74 5.04
N LEU A 124 -6.88 -6.58 4.91
CA LEU A 124 -6.97 -7.87 4.21
C LEU A 124 -7.11 -9.03 5.19
N ALA A 125 -8.14 -9.84 4.98
CA ALA A 125 -8.30 -11.12 5.67
C ALA A 125 -7.32 -12.18 5.11
N PRO A 126 -7.04 -13.27 5.84
CA PRO A 126 -6.32 -14.40 5.28
C PRO A 126 -7.01 -14.92 4.00
N GLY A 127 -6.24 -15.16 2.94
CA GLY A 127 -6.78 -15.53 1.64
C GLY A 127 -5.79 -15.40 0.49
N THR A 128 -6.32 -15.55 -0.73
CA THR A 128 -5.57 -15.33 -1.97
C THR A 128 -6.16 -14.13 -2.70
N TYR A 129 -5.28 -13.29 -3.23
CA TYR A 129 -5.64 -12.06 -3.93
C TYR A 129 -4.92 -12.01 -5.27
N ILE A 130 -5.55 -11.38 -6.26
CA ILE A 130 -4.92 -10.98 -7.51
C ILE A 130 -4.70 -9.47 -7.49
N LEU A 131 -3.48 -9.07 -7.86
CA LEU A 131 -3.10 -7.71 -8.21
C LEU A 131 -3.07 -7.64 -9.73
N PHE A 132 -3.77 -6.73 -10.39
CA PHE A 132 -3.77 -6.66 -11.85
C PHE A 132 -4.10 -5.27 -12.40
N CYS A 133 -3.72 -5.05 -13.65
CA CYS A 133 -4.09 -3.87 -14.43
C CYS A 133 -5.24 -4.26 -15.38
N ASN A 134 -6.36 -3.53 -15.31
CA ASN A 134 -7.57 -3.74 -16.11
C ASN A 134 -7.70 -2.73 -17.27
N LEU A 135 -6.63 -1.99 -17.59
CA LEU A 135 -6.54 -1.25 -18.85
C LEU A 135 -6.66 -2.20 -20.04
N VAL A 136 -7.13 -1.67 -21.18
CA VAL A 136 -7.47 -2.44 -22.38
C VAL A 136 -6.34 -3.40 -22.75
N SER A 137 -6.65 -4.70 -22.77
CA SER A 137 -5.74 -5.81 -23.07
C SER A 137 -4.57 -6.05 -22.09
N HIS A 138 -4.41 -5.27 -21.02
CA HIS A 138 -3.27 -5.44 -20.10
C HIS A 138 -3.38 -6.74 -19.30
N TYR A 139 -4.55 -7.04 -18.72
CA TYR A 139 -4.77 -8.28 -17.99
C TYR A 139 -4.55 -9.52 -18.88
N GLU A 140 -5.15 -9.59 -20.08
CA GLU A 140 -4.98 -10.75 -20.97
C GLU A 140 -3.55 -10.92 -21.48
N SER A 141 -2.77 -9.84 -21.50
CA SER A 141 -1.34 -9.85 -21.83
C SER A 141 -0.45 -10.33 -20.68
N GLY A 142 -1.05 -10.70 -19.54
CA GLY A 142 -0.36 -11.27 -18.37
C GLY A 142 -0.07 -10.26 -17.25
N MET A 143 -0.67 -9.07 -17.29
CA MET A 143 -0.43 -8.02 -16.29
C MET A 143 -1.18 -8.28 -14.98
N HIS A 144 -0.83 -9.37 -14.32
CA HIS A 144 -1.39 -9.81 -13.06
C HIS A 144 -0.38 -10.56 -12.18
N ALA A 145 -0.52 -10.48 -10.86
CA ALA A 145 0.25 -11.24 -9.87
C ALA A 145 -0.65 -11.76 -8.76
N VAL A 146 -0.27 -12.89 -8.16
CA VAL A 146 -0.97 -13.47 -7.02
C VAL A 146 -0.26 -13.07 -5.72
N LEU A 147 -1.03 -12.68 -4.72
CA LEU A 147 -0.60 -12.41 -3.36
C LEU A 147 -1.33 -13.33 -2.39
N THR A 148 -0.61 -13.94 -1.46
CA THR A 148 -1.19 -14.68 -0.33
C THR A 148 -1.17 -13.82 0.93
N VAL A 149 -2.26 -13.84 1.67
CA VAL A 149 -2.40 -13.19 2.98
C VAL A 149 -2.63 -14.30 4.01
N GLN A 150 -1.85 -14.34 5.10
CA GLN A 150 -1.93 -15.42 6.12
C GLN A 150 -1.72 -14.95 7.56
#